data_AF-A0AAD6JGC7-F1
#
_entry.id   AF-A0AAD6JGC7-F1
#
_cell.length_a   1.000
_cell.length_b   1.000
_cell.length_c   1.000
_cell.angle_alpha   90.00
_cell.angle_beta   90.00
_cell.angle_gamma   90.00
#
_symmetry.space_group_name_H-M   'P 1'
#
loop_
_entity.id
_entity.type
_entity.pdbx_description
1 polymer ?
#
loop_
_entity_poly.entity_id
_entity_poly.type
_entity_poly.pdbx_seq_one_letter_code
_entity_poly.pdbx_strand_id
1 'polypeptide(L)'
;MGVFHLAFPLDFAEREPEEVITKRAVDGTLGVLRACVNAKTVKRVVCASSQATVIYGGDGDEKVADESSWTNIDYYRSLNRFGTSYLVAKNKTERAALGFAEQYGLDLVFLIPPLIVGPFICPRIPESIRWALSLIFGFFFLHVFLTYIFGRSSLKDIKGFKMRSLSPKKLLDCGFKFEHGLVDMFDGAIQSCKEKGFL
;
A
#
# COMPACT_ATOMS: atom_id res chain seq x y z
N MET A 1 -10.06 14.05 -19.65
CA MET A 1 -10.17 12.65 -19.20
C MET A 1 -9.34 12.44 -17.94
N GLY A 2 -9.69 11.48 -17.08
CA GLY A 2 -8.87 11.09 -15.94
C GLY A 2 -8.28 9.69 -16.17
N VAL A 3 -7.11 9.40 -15.60
CA VAL A 3 -6.47 8.08 -15.68
C VAL A 3 -6.25 7.54 -14.27
N PHE A 4 -6.70 6.31 -14.01
CA PHE A 4 -6.40 5.58 -12.77
C PHE A 4 -5.32 4.54 -13.05
N HIS A 5 -4.10 4.77 -12.57
CA HIS A 5 -3.00 3.83 -12.67
C HIS A 5 -2.89 3.01 -11.38
N LEU A 6 -3.55 1.84 -11.39
CA LEU A 6 -3.61 0.93 -10.25
C LEU A 6 -2.69 -0.29 -10.39
N ALA A 7 -2.17 -0.51 -11.60
CA ALA A 7 -1.27 -1.63 -11.89
C ALA A 7 0.10 -1.39 -11.24
N PHE A 8 0.62 -2.40 -10.56
CA PHE A 8 1.96 -2.38 -9.97
C PHE A 8 2.53 -3.80 -9.97
N PRO A 9 3.80 -4.01 -10.33
CA PRO A 9 4.40 -5.34 -10.24
C PRO A 9 4.46 -5.77 -8.78
N LEU A 10 3.82 -6.90 -8.46
CA LEU A 10 3.81 -7.49 -7.13
C LEU A 10 4.63 -8.77 -7.15
N ASP A 11 5.76 -8.76 -6.44
CA ASP A 11 6.50 -9.97 -6.09
C ASP A 11 6.68 -10.00 -4.57
N PHE A 12 5.67 -10.55 -3.88
CA PHE A 12 5.77 -10.79 -2.44
C PHE A 12 6.64 -12.01 -2.12
N ALA A 13 6.99 -12.85 -3.10
CA ALA A 13 7.78 -14.05 -2.86
C ALA A 13 9.30 -13.78 -2.92
N GLU A 14 9.70 -12.50 -3.11
CA GLU A 14 11.10 -12.05 -3.21
C GLU A 14 11.92 -12.91 -4.18
N ARG A 15 11.30 -13.28 -5.31
CA ARG A 15 11.91 -14.15 -6.34
C ARG A 15 12.88 -13.37 -7.22
N GLU A 16 12.62 -12.08 -7.40
CA GLU A 16 13.46 -11.19 -8.19
C GLU A 16 14.24 -10.23 -7.28
N PRO A 17 15.46 -9.82 -7.68
CA PRO A 17 16.20 -8.79 -6.97
C PRO A 17 15.39 -7.49 -6.87
N GLU A 18 15.53 -6.80 -5.73
CA GLU A 18 14.83 -5.54 -5.45
C GLU A 18 15.03 -4.50 -6.56
N GLU A 19 16.25 -4.40 -7.10
CA GLU A 19 16.61 -3.46 -8.15
C GLU A 19 15.83 -3.72 -9.44
N VAL A 20 15.61 -4.99 -9.78
CA VAL A 20 14.88 -5.41 -10.99
C VAL A 20 13.40 -5.05 -10.87
N ILE A 21 12.78 -5.37 -9.73
CA ILE A 21 11.37 -5.03 -9.46
C ILE A 21 11.18 -3.52 -9.43
N THR A 22 12.08 -2.81 -8.73
CA THR A 22 12.06 -1.35 -8.63
C THR A 22 12.17 -0.71 -10.00
N LYS A 23 13.14 -1.13 -10.82
CA LYS A 23 13.31 -0.60 -12.17
C LYS A 23 12.07 -0.82 -13.02
N ARG A 24 11.51 -2.04 -13.00
CA ARG A 24 10.28 -2.37 -13.73
C ARG A 24 9.09 -1.50 -13.30
N ALA A 25 8.94 -1.27 -12.00
CA ALA A 25 7.86 -0.46 -11.44
C ALA A 25 7.97 1.02 -11.84
N VAL A 26 9.17 1.58 -11.72
CA VAL A 26 9.48 2.96 -12.13
C VAL A 26 9.25 3.14 -13.62
N ASP A 27 9.86 2.29 -14.46
CA ASP A 27 9.76 2.39 -15.91
C ASP A 27 8.31 2.23 -16.38
N GLY A 28 7.56 1.29 -15.81
CA GLY A 28 6.14 1.08 -16.11
C GLY A 28 5.28 2.30 -15.77
N THR A 29 5.47 2.88 -14.58
CA THR A 29 4.72 4.06 -14.14
C THR A 29 5.05 5.28 -15.01
N LEU A 30 6.34 5.56 -15.22
CA LEU A 30 6.78 6.69 -16.04
C LEU A 30 6.34 6.54 -17.51
N GLY A 31 6.27 5.31 -18.03
CA GLY A 31 5.71 5.03 -19.35
C GLY A 31 4.25 5.47 -19.48
N VAL A 32 3.42 5.14 -18.49
CA VAL A 32 2.01 5.56 -18.44
C VAL A 32 1.90 7.09 -18.30
N LEU A 33 2.67 7.71 -17.41
CA LEU A 33 2.64 9.17 -17.23
C LEU A 33 3.08 9.90 -18.51
N ARG A 34 4.10 9.39 -19.20
CA ARG A 34 4.56 9.92 -20.48
C ARG A 34 3.49 9.83 -21.56
N ALA A 35 2.76 8.71 -21.63
CA ALA A 35 1.61 8.58 -22.51
C ALA A 35 0.52 9.61 -22.18
N CYS A 36 0.26 9.88 -20.89
CA CYS A 36 -0.71 10.89 -20.45
C CYS A 36 -0.32 12.30 -20.89
N VAL A 37 0.95 12.69 -20.71
CA VAL A 37 1.49 13.98 -21.15
C VAL A 37 1.35 14.12 -22.67
N ASN A 38 1.75 13.09 -23.42
CA ASN A 38 1.69 13.09 -24.88
C ASN A 38 0.24 13.19 -25.41
N ALA A 39 -0.73 12.61 -24.70
CA ALA A 39 -2.12 12.62 -25.10
C ALA A 39 -2.77 14.02 -25.01
N LYS A 40 -2.22 14.94 -24.20
CA LYS A 40 -2.69 16.34 -23.99
C LYS A 40 -4.15 16.53 -23.56
N THR A 41 -4.90 15.44 -23.37
CA THR A 41 -6.34 15.40 -23.05
C THR A 41 -6.60 14.86 -21.65
N VAL A 42 -5.56 14.33 -21.00
CA VAL A 42 -5.60 13.86 -19.62
C VAL A 42 -5.47 15.07 -18.70
N LYS A 43 -6.48 15.25 -17.83
CA LYS A 43 -6.57 16.37 -16.89
C LYS A 43 -6.02 16.03 -15.51
N ARG A 44 -6.06 14.75 -15.13
CA ARG A 44 -5.55 14.24 -13.85
C ARG A 44 -5.20 12.76 -13.98
N VAL A 45 -4.11 12.37 -13.34
CA VAL A 45 -3.74 10.97 -13.13
C VAL A 45 -3.83 10.66 -11.65
N VAL A 46 -4.47 9.56 -11.31
CA VAL A 46 -4.56 9.05 -9.93
C VAL A 46 -3.82 7.72 -9.88
N CYS A 47 -2.81 7.62 -9.01
CA CYS A 47 -1.99 6.45 -8.84
C CYS A 47 -2.22 5.78 -7.48
N ALA A 48 -2.16 4.45 -7.45
CA ALA A 48 -2.20 3.69 -6.20
C ALA A 48 -0.78 3.55 -5.59
N SER A 49 -0.53 4.30 -4.53
CA SER A 49 0.61 4.08 -3.63
C SER A 49 0.26 3.00 -2.58
N SER A 50 0.83 3.09 -1.39
CA SER A 50 0.68 2.14 -0.28
C SER A 50 1.11 2.82 1.00
N GLN A 51 0.41 2.55 2.11
CA GLN A 51 0.82 3.00 3.44
C GLN A 51 2.28 2.64 3.79
N ALA A 52 2.83 1.58 3.17
CA ALA A 52 4.25 1.21 3.29
C ALA A 52 5.23 2.34 2.91
N THR A 53 4.83 3.28 2.05
CA THR A 53 5.70 4.39 1.64
C THR A 53 5.86 5.46 2.71
N VAL A 54 5.03 5.46 3.76
CA VAL A 54 4.98 6.54 4.77
C VAL A 54 5.04 6.09 6.23
N ILE A 55 4.90 4.81 6.59
CA ILE A 55 4.76 4.41 8.02
C ILE A 55 6.03 4.04 8.78
N TYR A 56 7.19 3.92 8.10
CA TYR A 56 8.45 3.50 8.73
C TYR A 56 9.46 4.64 8.76
N GLY A 57 9.29 5.55 9.71
CA GLY A 57 10.11 6.75 9.83
C GLY A 57 11.52 6.55 10.41
N GLY A 58 11.63 5.65 11.39
CA GLY A 58 12.83 5.44 12.19
C GLY A 58 12.56 5.61 13.68
N ASP A 59 13.61 5.48 14.50
CA ASP A 59 13.51 5.73 15.94
C ASP A 59 13.41 7.23 16.22
N GLY A 60 12.43 7.62 17.04
CA GLY A 60 12.19 9.02 17.42
C GLY A 60 11.13 9.74 16.58
N ASP A 61 10.69 9.16 15.46
CA ASP A 61 9.71 9.79 14.58
C ASP A 61 8.31 9.94 15.21
N GLU A 62 7.57 10.92 14.68
CA GLU A 62 6.18 11.18 15.03
C GLU A 62 5.31 9.93 14.90
N LYS A 63 4.33 9.78 15.79
CA LYS A 63 3.46 8.58 15.83
C LYS A 63 2.41 8.57 14.70
N VAL A 64 2.23 9.70 14.02
CA VAL A 64 1.24 9.90 12.97
C VAL A 64 1.98 10.37 11.73
N ALA A 65 1.78 9.66 10.62
CA ALA A 65 2.25 10.02 9.30
C ALA A 65 1.14 10.76 8.55
N ASP A 66 1.54 11.68 7.69
CA ASP A 66 0.70 12.38 6.74
C ASP A 66 1.33 12.34 5.34
N GLU A 67 0.80 13.11 4.38
CA GLU A 67 1.30 13.12 3.00
C GLU A 67 2.69 13.75 2.83
N SER A 68 3.24 14.40 3.87
CA SER A 68 4.61 14.92 3.86
C SER A 68 5.63 13.88 4.33
N SER A 69 5.15 12.80 4.95
CA SER A 69 5.97 11.76 5.55
C SER A 69 6.52 10.79 4.50
N TRP A 70 7.73 10.29 4.71
CA TRP A 70 8.31 9.21 3.92
C TRP A 70 8.89 8.13 4.83
N THR A 71 8.78 6.88 4.39
CA THR A 71 9.51 5.77 4.98
C THR A 71 11.01 5.96 4.72
N ASN A 72 11.80 5.81 5.77
CA ASN A 72 13.24 5.66 5.70
C ASN A 72 13.57 4.24 5.22
N ILE A 73 13.95 4.13 3.95
CA ILE A 73 14.25 2.84 3.30
C ILE A 73 15.43 2.14 3.99
N ASP A 74 16.49 2.86 4.36
CA ASP A 74 17.68 2.26 4.94
C ASP A 74 17.41 1.73 6.36
N TYR A 75 16.59 2.47 7.13
CA TYR A 75 16.03 1.96 8.37
C TYR A 75 15.20 0.70 8.13
N TYR A 76 14.27 0.69 7.16
CA TYR A 76 13.45 -0.50 6.91
C TYR A 76 14.29 -1.71 6.47
N ARG A 77 15.31 -1.51 5.64
CA ARG A 77 16.26 -2.56 5.23
C ARG A 77 17.04 -3.13 6.41
N SER A 78 17.46 -2.29 7.35
CA SER A 78 18.20 -2.76 8.54
C SER A 78 17.37 -3.67 9.45
N LEU A 79 16.04 -3.57 9.36
CA LEU A 79 15.11 -4.47 10.07
C LEU A 79 15.04 -5.87 9.44
N ASN A 80 15.65 -6.10 8.27
CA ASN A 80 15.67 -7.38 7.54
C ASN A 80 14.29 -8.05 7.45
N ARG A 81 13.29 -7.32 6.95
CA ARG A 81 11.89 -7.76 6.94
C ARG A 81 11.47 -8.28 5.57
N PHE A 82 10.55 -9.24 5.60
CA PHE A 82 9.81 -9.66 4.42
C PHE A 82 8.98 -8.50 3.86
N GLY A 83 9.00 -8.34 2.53
CA GLY A 83 8.31 -7.29 1.81
C GLY A 83 9.17 -6.04 1.57
N THR A 84 10.48 -6.10 1.84
CA THR A 84 11.42 -4.99 1.59
C THR A 84 11.40 -4.57 0.13
N SER A 85 11.46 -5.53 -0.81
CA SER A 85 11.44 -5.21 -2.23
C SER A 85 10.16 -4.50 -2.67
N TYR A 86 9.00 -4.92 -2.15
CA TYR A 86 7.73 -4.24 -2.42
C TYR A 86 7.71 -2.80 -1.91
N LEU A 87 8.14 -2.60 -0.66
CA LEU A 87 8.18 -1.28 -0.04
C LEU A 87 9.11 -0.34 -0.81
N VAL A 88 10.33 -0.79 -1.09
CA VAL A 88 11.32 0.03 -1.79
C VAL A 88 10.86 0.37 -3.20
N ALA A 89 10.32 -0.61 -3.93
CA ALA A 89 9.77 -0.38 -5.26
C ALA A 89 8.63 0.65 -5.22
N LYS A 90 7.69 0.54 -4.28
CA LYS A 90 6.58 1.50 -4.12
C LYS A 90 7.09 2.91 -3.82
N ASN A 91 7.98 3.04 -2.83
CA ASN A 91 8.52 4.33 -2.41
C ASN A 91 9.32 5.02 -3.54
N LYS A 92 10.23 4.30 -4.20
CA LYS A 92 11.03 4.85 -5.31
C LYS A 92 10.17 5.20 -6.52
N THR A 93 9.15 4.40 -6.83
CA THR A 93 8.20 4.68 -7.92
C THR A 93 7.40 5.94 -7.65
N GLU A 94 6.88 6.11 -6.43
CA GLU A 94 6.12 7.31 -6.03
C GLU A 94 6.97 8.57 -6.17
N ARG A 95 8.21 8.55 -5.65
CA ARG A 95 9.15 9.68 -5.76
C ARG A 95 9.50 10.02 -7.22
N ALA A 96 9.79 9.01 -8.04
CA ALA A 96 10.09 9.22 -9.46
C ALA A 96 8.91 9.82 -10.23
N ALA A 97 7.70 9.32 -9.95
CA ALA A 97 6.47 9.79 -10.57
C ALA A 97 6.14 11.24 -10.16
N LEU A 98 6.34 11.61 -8.88
CA LEU A 98 6.16 12.98 -8.40
C LEU A 98 7.12 13.95 -9.11
N GLY A 99 8.41 13.61 -9.20
CA GLY A 99 9.40 14.42 -9.92
C GLY A 99 9.09 14.55 -11.41
N PHE A 100 8.60 13.47 -12.05
CA PHE A 100 8.13 13.53 -13.43
C PHE A 100 6.91 14.45 -13.58
N ALA A 101 5.92 14.33 -12.70
CA ALA A 101 4.72 15.14 -12.77
C ALA A 101 5.02 16.63 -12.61
N GLU A 102 5.89 16.99 -11.68
CA GLU A 102 6.37 18.36 -11.49
C GLU A 102 7.06 18.90 -12.75
N GLN A 103 7.97 18.11 -13.33
CA GLN A 103 8.71 18.51 -14.54
C GLN A 103 7.79 18.80 -15.74
N TYR A 104 6.71 18.04 -15.91
CA TYR A 104 5.82 18.13 -17.08
C TYR A 104 4.48 18.83 -16.79
N GLY A 105 4.30 19.38 -15.57
CA GLY A 105 3.06 20.03 -15.16
C GLY A 105 1.83 19.12 -15.19
N LEU A 106 2.02 17.82 -14.92
CA LEU A 106 0.94 16.84 -14.90
C LEU A 106 0.26 16.85 -13.52
N ASP A 107 -1.07 17.03 -13.49
CA ASP A 107 -1.85 16.89 -12.26
C ASP A 107 -1.88 15.41 -11.84
N LEU A 108 -1.03 15.07 -10.87
CA LEU A 108 -0.84 13.72 -10.35
C LEU A 108 -1.26 13.66 -8.89
N VAL A 109 -2.11 12.68 -8.56
CA VAL A 109 -2.57 12.39 -7.21
C VAL A 109 -2.18 10.97 -6.84
N PHE A 110 -1.58 10.79 -5.66
CA PHE A 110 -1.40 9.46 -5.07
C PHE A 110 -2.47 9.20 -4.02
N LEU A 111 -3.09 8.03 -4.11
CA LEU A 111 -3.85 7.46 -3.01
C LEU A 111 -2.91 6.54 -2.23
N ILE A 112 -2.86 6.72 -0.90
CA ILE A 112 -2.03 5.92 0.01
C ILE A 112 -2.96 4.99 0.81
N PRO A 113 -3.41 3.85 0.22
CA PRO A 113 -4.29 2.94 0.92
C PRO A 113 -3.54 2.19 2.04
N PRO A 114 -4.22 1.91 3.17
CA PRO A 114 -3.78 0.90 4.14
C PRO A 114 -4.09 -0.51 3.59
N LEU A 115 -4.19 -1.50 4.48
CA LEU A 115 -4.67 -2.83 4.10
C LEU A 115 -6.10 -2.75 3.55
N ILE A 116 -6.29 -3.12 2.28
CA ILE A 116 -7.58 -3.06 1.59
C ILE A 116 -8.38 -4.33 1.94
N VAL A 117 -9.53 -4.13 2.59
CA VAL A 117 -10.46 -5.20 2.99
C VAL A 117 -11.86 -4.87 2.51
N GLY A 118 -12.56 -5.86 1.95
CA GLY A 118 -13.91 -5.70 1.41
C GLY A 118 -14.29 -6.83 0.44
N PRO A 119 -15.51 -6.76 -0.11
CA PRO A 119 -15.94 -7.66 -1.19
C PRO A 119 -15.01 -7.58 -2.40
N PHE A 120 -14.88 -8.69 -3.13
CA PHE A 120 -14.03 -8.73 -4.33
C PHE A 120 -14.64 -9.54 -5.47
N ILE A 121 -14.44 -9.04 -6.69
CA ILE A 121 -14.92 -9.68 -7.93
C ILE A 121 -13.86 -10.56 -8.60
N CYS A 122 -12.59 -10.42 -8.18
CA CYS A 122 -11.48 -11.15 -8.76
C CYS A 122 -11.65 -12.68 -8.60
N PRO A 123 -11.21 -13.49 -9.58
CA PRO A 123 -11.34 -14.94 -9.53
C PRO A 123 -10.39 -15.60 -8.52
N ARG A 124 -9.33 -14.89 -8.12
CA ARG A 124 -8.40 -15.30 -7.07
C ARG A 124 -8.59 -14.42 -5.86
N ILE A 125 -8.36 -14.98 -4.67
CA ILE A 125 -8.36 -14.21 -3.43
C ILE A 125 -7.30 -13.10 -3.51
N PRO A 126 -7.66 -11.82 -3.30
CA PRO A 126 -6.68 -10.76 -3.23
C PRO A 126 -5.75 -10.99 -2.03
N GLU A 127 -4.46 -10.72 -2.21
CA GLU A 127 -3.48 -10.91 -1.14
C GLU A 127 -3.88 -10.17 0.13
N SER A 128 -4.34 -8.92 0.04
CA SER A 128 -4.78 -8.13 1.20
C SER A 128 -5.90 -8.80 2.00
N ILE A 129 -6.83 -9.49 1.34
CA ILE A 129 -7.90 -10.28 1.98
C ILE A 129 -7.32 -11.52 2.65
N ARG A 130 -6.40 -12.22 1.98
CA ARG A 130 -5.69 -13.38 2.55
C ARG A 130 -4.93 -13.00 3.83
N TRP A 131 -4.28 -11.83 3.85
CA TRP A 131 -3.64 -11.27 5.04
C TRP A 131 -4.67 -10.91 6.12
N ALA A 132 -5.71 -10.15 5.77
CA ALA A 132 -6.74 -9.70 6.71
C ALA A 132 -7.49 -10.86 7.39
N LEU A 133 -7.80 -11.92 6.65
CA LEU A 133 -8.53 -13.09 7.13
C LEU A 133 -7.60 -14.25 7.52
N SER A 134 -6.31 -13.97 7.76
CA SER A 134 -5.29 -14.99 8.07
C SER A 134 -5.67 -15.96 9.18
N LEU A 135 -6.34 -15.47 10.23
CA LEU A 135 -6.86 -16.30 11.33
C LEU A 135 -7.94 -17.28 10.86
N ILE A 136 -8.86 -16.82 10.01
CA ILE A 136 -9.98 -17.63 9.51
C ILE A 136 -9.47 -18.75 8.62
N PHE A 137 -8.46 -18.46 7.79
CA PHE A 137 -7.80 -19.46 6.94
C PHE A 137 -6.84 -20.40 7.71
N GLY A 138 -6.68 -20.24 9.02
CA GLY A 138 -5.75 -21.07 9.81
C GLY A 138 -4.27 -20.78 9.55
N PHE A 139 -3.93 -19.66 8.91
CA PHE A 139 -2.55 -19.23 8.70
C PHE A 139 -1.97 -18.59 9.96
N PHE A 140 -1.82 -19.38 11.02
CA PHE A 140 -1.39 -18.91 12.34
C PHE A 140 -0.01 -18.21 12.30
N PHE A 141 0.92 -18.70 11.48
CA PHE A 141 2.22 -18.05 11.29
C PHE A 141 2.11 -16.67 10.64
N LEU A 142 1.19 -16.50 9.68
CA LEU A 142 0.89 -15.22 9.05
C LEU A 142 0.27 -14.25 10.05
N HIS A 143 -0.59 -14.73 10.94
CA HIS A 143 -1.18 -13.94 12.01
C HIS A 143 -0.15 -13.49 13.06
N VAL A 144 0.78 -14.36 13.45
CA VAL A 144 1.90 -13.99 14.35
C VAL A 144 2.78 -12.94 13.68
N PHE A 145 3.09 -13.10 12.39
CA PHE A 145 3.85 -12.12 11.60
C PHE A 145 3.11 -10.79 11.45
N LEU A 146 1.80 -10.81 11.20
CA LEU A 146 0.95 -9.62 11.19
C LEU A 146 0.85 -8.97 12.57
N THR A 147 0.76 -9.73 13.65
CA THR A 147 0.78 -9.19 15.02
C THR A 147 2.14 -8.55 15.34
N TYR A 148 3.22 -9.08 14.78
CA TYR A 148 4.58 -8.53 14.91
C TYR A 148 4.80 -7.25 14.05
N ILE A 149 4.08 -7.11 12.93
CA ILE A 149 4.09 -5.90 12.10
C ILE A 149 3.10 -4.86 12.62
N PHE A 150 1.84 -5.25 12.82
CA PHE A 150 0.66 -4.39 13.06
C PHE A 150 0.23 -4.29 14.53
N GLY A 151 0.77 -5.11 15.44
CA GLY A 151 0.31 -5.17 16.82
C GLY A 151 0.95 -4.13 17.74
N ARG A 152 0.12 -3.19 18.22
CA ARG A 152 0.13 -2.82 19.64
C ARG A 152 -0.82 -3.75 20.39
N SER A 153 -0.36 -4.23 21.56
CA SER A 153 -1.11 -4.61 22.76
C SER A 153 -1.87 -5.95 22.88
N SER A 154 -1.35 -7.09 22.41
CA SER A 154 -1.82 -8.38 22.98
C SER A 154 -0.77 -9.48 23.22
N LEU A 155 0.52 -9.17 23.12
CA LEU A 155 1.60 -10.06 23.58
C LEU A 155 2.46 -9.24 24.54
N LYS A 156 2.27 -9.44 25.85
CA LYS A 156 2.87 -8.60 26.91
C LYS A 156 4.41 -8.66 26.93
N ASP A 157 5.00 -9.66 26.28
CA ASP A 157 6.45 -9.91 26.29
C ASP A 157 7.15 -9.78 24.93
N ILE A 158 6.45 -9.30 23.89
CA ILE A 158 7.05 -9.00 22.59
C ILE A 158 7.04 -7.48 22.39
N LYS A 159 8.22 -6.86 22.33
CA LYS A 159 8.35 -5.47 21.87
C LYS A 159 7.88 -5.38 20.41
N GLY A 160 6.60 -5.09 20.20
CA GLY A 160 6.06 -4.76 18.89
C GLY A 160 6.76 -3.51 18.34
N PHE A 161 7.01 -3.48 17.03
CA PHE A 161 7.68 -2.35 16.39
C PHE A 161 6.73 -1.16 16.27
N LYS A 162 7.27 0.05 16.45
CA LYS A 162 6.48 1.28 16.46
C LYS A 162 6.26 1.79 15.03
N MET A 163 5.16 1.38 14.40
CA MET A 163 4.72 1.97 13.14
C MET A 163 3.96 3.28 13.37
N ARG A 164 4.00 4.18 12.38
CA ARG A 164 3.14 5.36 12.36
C ARG A 164 1.72 4.97 11.95
N SER A 165 0.73 5.58 12.58
CA SER A 165 -0.64 5.61 12.04
C SER A 165 -0.70 6.59 10.86
N LEU A 166 -1.52 6.33 9.84
CA LEU A 166 -1.71 7.26 8.72
C LEU A 166 -2.92 8.15 8.99
N SER A 167 -2.72 9.47 8.94
CA SER A 167 -3.80 10.45 9.10
C SER A 167 -4.66 10.54 7.84
N PRO A 168 -6.00 10.39 7.93
CA PRO A 168 -6.90 10.63 6.80
C PRO A 168 -7.33 12.10 6.69
N LYS A 169 -6.76 13.00 7.51
CA LYS A 169 -7.27 14.37 7.69
C LYS A 169 -7.41 15.14 6.37
N LYS A 170 -6.38 15.12 5.51
CA LYS A 170 -6.41 15.84 4.23
C LYS A 170 -7.54 15.34 3.32
N LEU A 171 -7.76 14.02 3.29
CA LEU A 171 -8.83 13.41 2.51
C LEU A 171 -10.21 13.83 3.03
N LEU A 172 -10.39 13.84 4.36
CA LEU A 172 -11.62 14.28 5.00
C LEU A 172 -11.87 15.79 4.82
N ASP A 173 -10.82 16.61 4.91
CA ASP A 173 -10.88 18.06 4.70
C ASP A 173 -11.24 18.40 3.23
N CYS A 174 -10.99 17.50 2.28
CA CYS A 174 -11.49 17.59 0.90
C CYS A 174 -12.98 17.20 0.74
N GLY A 175 -13.68 16.86 1.82
CA GLY A 175 -15.10 16.49 1.83
C GLY A 175 -15.39 15.01 1.58
N PHE A 176 -14.36 14.15 1.54
CA PHE A 176 -14.56 12.70 1.44
C PHE A 176 -15.23 12.16 2.72
N LYS A 177 -16.10 11.17 2.55
CA LYS A 177 -16.77 10.49 3.66
C LYS A 177 -16.54 8.98 3.54
N PHE A 178 -16.08 8.35 4.61
CA PHE A 178 -16.05 6.90 4.69
C PHE A 178 -17.47 6.39 4.89
N GLU A 179 -17.91 5.48 4.02
CA GLU A 179 -19.28 4.94 4.04
C GLU A 179 -19.37 3.59 4.76
N HIS A 180 -18.24 2.91 4.95
CA HIS A 180 -18.18 1.55 5.49
C HIS A 180 -17.38 1.50 6.79
N GLY A 181 -17.94 0.81 7.78
CA GLY A 181 -17.25 0.46 9.01
C GLY A 181 -16.40 -0.79 8.86
N LEU A 182 -15.60 -1.10 9.89
CA LEU A 182 -14.78 -2.31 9.91
C LEU A 182 -15.63 -3.59 9.77
N VAL A 183 -16.78 -3.65 10.43
CA VAL A 183 -17.68 -4.82 10.35
C VAL A 183 -18.12 -5.07 8.92
N ASP A 184 -18.62 -4.04 8.22
CA ASP A 184 -19.07 -4.15 6.82
C ASP A 184 -17.95 -4.63 5.89
N MET A 185 -16.72 -4.10 6.08
CA MET A 185 -15.55 -4.48 5.28
C MET A 185 -15.19 -5.95 5.45
N PHE A 186 -15.14 -6.44 6.69
CA PHE A 186 -14.79 -7.83 6.98
C PHE A 186 -15.91 -8.80 6.59
N ASP A 187 -17.17 -8.46 6.89
CA ASP A 187 -18.32 -9.28 6.50
C ASP A 187 -18.41 -9.43 4.98
N GLY A 188 -18.21 -8.33 4.25
CA GLY A 188 -18.18 -8.34 2.78
C GLY A 188 -17.04 -9.19 2.20
N ALA A 189 -15.86 -9.15 2.82
CA ALA A 189 -14.73 -9.99 2.44
C ALA A 189 -14.99 -11.48 2.69
N ILE A 190 -15.52 -11.82 3.87
CA ILE A 190 -15.87 -13.20 4.25
C ILE A 190 -16.96 -13.75 3.32
N GLN A 191 -17.98 -12.95 3.03
CA GLN A 191 -19.06 -13.34 2.13
C GLN A 191 -18.54 -13.62 0.72
N SER A 192 -17.65 -12.77 0.19
CA SER A 192 -17.00 -13.02 -1.11
C SER A 192 -16.16 -14.30 -1.11
N CYS A 193 -15.49 -14.60 0.02
CA CYS A 193 -14.74 -15.85 0.16
C CYS A 193 -15.65 -17.07 0.13
N LYS A 194 -16.79 -17.05 0.84
CA LYS A 194 -17.78 -18.15 0.85
C LYS A 194 -18.39 -18.39 -0.53
N GLU A 195 -18.85 -17.33 -1.19
CA GLU A 195 -19.47 -17.41 -2.53
C GLU A 195 -18.54 -17.99 -3.59
N LYS A 196 -17.23 -17.83 -3.41
CA LYS A 196 -16.19 -18.32 -4.32
C LYS A 196 -15.54 -19.63 -3.86
N GLY A 197 -16.01 -20.22 -2.75
CA GLY A 197 -15.51 -21.49 -2.23
C GLY A 197 -14.10 -21.43 -1.63
N PHE A 198 -13.66 -20.25 -1.16
CA PHE A 198 -12.41 -20.12 -0.42
C PHE A 198 -12.58 -20.44 1.08
N LEU A 199 -13.80 -20.26 1.62
CA LEU A 199 -14.22 -20.59 2.98
C LEU A 199 -15.49 -21.45 2.92
#